data_AF-A0A844C0E3-F1
#
_entry.id   AF-A0A844C0E3-F1
#
_cell.length_a   1.000
_cell.length_b   1.000
_cell.length_c   1.000
_cell.angle_alpha   90.00
_cell.angle_beta   90.00
_cell.angle_gamma   90.00
#
_symmetry.space_group_name_H-M   'P 1'
#
loop_
_entity.id
_entity.type
_entity.pdbx_description
1 polymer ?
#
loop_
_entity_poly.entity_id
_entity_poly.type
_entity_poly.pdbx_seq_one_letter_code
_entity_poly.pdbx_strand_id
1 'polypeptide(L)'
;MTLAQLWQKRLSHFLNELGKYGRLIFNDHFSIILFIMLGFGAFFYQDQLVKLQAMDLATLKWPVLLSASLVLAFFFHLGRPLLLTLDPDKSYLFARGKEWQAYWLKGTILAVVLPIILLLVMYALMSPFISLVTAWSDGVFIAYAVCLVWAKLISFLLMYLNIFDLGLGKVEKPLKQGHHTLAFVLVLLVSFAFSQPIGLIFMSVVLVLLTAYVGWAMTRREQQLMQFNYVIEQEEIRTATFYKWIAIFADVPHLAPSVKRRQYLDGLLEKLSDKLPNRESYMYIRMLFRHTAYSGVWIRVMIFIALLLVLVDQLWMAAALGFIGHLLTVVQLVPLIHYYDAHPFQMLYPIKMSNQYQAFQKTMLIIFFVQTLVYALVWVLVQSFSLTWLTAIGIWLILALLLIYIYIPAWSRKQAKKINRF
;
A
#
# COMPACT_ATOMS: atom_id res chain seq x y z
N MET A 1 25.66 -2.35 -31.53
CA MET A 1 24.31 -2.19 -30.92
C MET A 1 24.11 -0.73 -30.57
N THR A 2 23.09 -0.08 -31.12
CA THR A 2 22.83 1.35 -30.84
C THR A 2 22.16 1.51 -29.46
N LEU A 3 22.28 2.70 -28.85
CA LEU A 3 21.59 2.97 -27.57
C LEU A 3 20.05 2.86 -27.70
N ALA A 4 19.49 3.13 -28.88
CA ALA A 4 18.06 2.93 -29.14
C ALA A 4 17.66 1.44 -29.11
N GLN A 5 18.47 0.55 -29.70
CA GLN A 5 18.25 -0.90 -29.62
C GLN A 5 18.42 -1.42 -28.20
N LEU A 6 19.41 -0.89 -27.46
CA LEU A 6 19.62 -1.21 -26.05
C LEU A 6 18.42 -0.80 -25.20
N TRP A 7 17.91 0.41 -25.43
CA TRP A 7 16.72 0.92 -24.77
C TRP A 7 15.56 -0.06 -24.95
N GLN A 8 15.27 -0.45 -26.20
CA GLN A 8 14.13 -1.32 -26.52
C GLN A 8 14.25 -2.67 -25.84
N LYS A 9 15.45 -3.26 -25.83
CA LYS A 9 15.73 -4.53 -25.15
C LYS A 9 15.54 -4.43 -23.64
N ARG A 10 15.96 -3.32 -23.02
CA ARG A 10 15.83 -3.11 -21.56
C ARG A 10 14.40 -2.81 -21.15
N LEU A 11 13.66 -2.01 -21.93
CA LEU A 11 12.24 -1.81 -21.68
C LEU A 11 11.47 -3.11 -21.83
N SER A 12 11.69 -3.88 -22.90
CA SER A 12 10.95 -5.13 -23.08
C SER A 12 11.19 -6.09 -21.92
N HIS A 13 12.43 -6.18 -21.42
CA HIS A 13 12.74 -6.91 -20.19
C HIS A 13 11.93 -6.39 -18.99
N PHE A 14 11.95 -5.08 -18.74
CA PHE A 14 11.21 -4.46 -17.64
C PHE A 14 9.69 -4.68 -17.75
N LEU A 15 9.11 -4.55 -18.95
CA LEU A 15 7.69 -4.82 -19.19
C LEU A 15 7.34 -6.30 -19.00
N ASN A 16 8.22 -7.22 -19.41
CA ASN A 16 8.04 -8.64 -19.19
C ASN A 16 8.08 -9.00 -17.69
N GLU A 17 8.98 -8.38 -16.93
CA GLU A 17 9.00 -8.52 -15.46
C GLU A 17 7.72 -7.95 -14.84
N LEU A 18 7.30 -6.75 -15.24
CA LEU A 18 6.03 -6.16 -14.81
C LEU A 18 4.83 -7.08 -15.07
N GLY A 19 4.75 -7.68 -16.26
CA GLY A 19 3.69 -8.63 -16.62
C GLY A 19 3.75 -9.92 -15.80
N LYS A 20 4.96 -10.47 -15.59
CA LYS A 20 5.18 -11.68 -14.77
C LYS A 20 4.71 -11.46 -13.33
N TYR A 21 5.15 -10.36 -12.70
CA TYR A 21 4.77 -10.05 -11.32
C TYR A 21 3.32 -9.56 -11.21
N GLY A 22 2.82 -8.85 -12.22
CA GLY A 22 1.41 -8.47 -12.31
C GLY A 22 0.48 -9.68 -12.25
N ARG A 23 0.81 -10.77 -12.95
CA ARG A 23 0.06 -12.03 -12.89
C ARG A 23 0.11 -12.70 -11.51
N LEU A 24 1.23 -12.57 -10.78
CA LEU A 24 1.35 -13.10 -9.42
C LEU A 24 0.51 -12.31 -8.41
N ILE A 25 0.45 -10.98 -8.59
CA ILE A 25 -0.33 -10.09 -7.72
C ILE A 25 -1.83 -10.23 -8.00
N PHE A 26 -2.23 -10.15 -9.27
CA PHE A 26 -3.62 -10.29 -9.72
C PHE A 26 -4.01 -11.76 -9.94
N ASN A 27 -3.76 -12.60 -8.94
CA ASN A 27 -4.30 -13.97 -8.91
C ASN A 27 -5.79 -13.95 -8.56
N ASP A 28 -6.52 -15.02 -8.87
CA ASP A 28 -7.99 -15.15 -8.74
C ASP A 28 -8.51 -14.72 -7.36
N HIS A 29 -7.80 -15.08 -6.28
CA HIS A 29 -8.20 -14.72 -4.92
C HIS A 29 -8.06 -13.22 -4.63
N PHE A 30 -6.98 -12.58 -5.12
CA PHE A 30 -6.77 -11.14 -4.93
C PHE A 30 -7.77 -10.33 -5.75
N SER A 31 -8.10 -10.78 -6.96
CA SER A 31 -9.08 -10.13 -7.83
C SER A 31 -10.48 -10.08 -7.18
N ILE A 32 -10.92 -11.16 -6.53
CA ILE A 32 -12.18 -11.18 -5.77
C ILE A 32 -12.13 -10.19 -4.61
N ILE A 33 -11.03 -10.20 -3.86
CA ILE A 33 -10.80 -9.27 -2.76
C ILE A 33 -10.88 -7.81 -3.25
N LEU A 34 -10.19 -7.48 -4.34
CA LEU A 34 -10.16 -6.14 -4.90
C LEU A 34 -11.57 -5.71 -5.37
N PHE A 35 -12.32 -6.60 -6.01
CA PHE A 35 -13.70 -6.33 -6.42
C PHE A 35 -14.59 -5.99 -5.22
N ILE A 36 -14.48 -6.76 -4.14
CA ILE A 36 -15.20 -6.48 -2.89
C ILE A 36 -14.76 -5.12 -2.31
N MET A 37 -13.45 -4.85 -2.21
CA MET A 37 -12.95 -3.56 -1.71
C MET A 37 -13.44 -2.37 -2.53
N LEU A 38 -13.49 -2.49 -3.85
CA LEU A 38 -14.00 -1.44 -4.73
C LEU A 38 -15.50 -1.25 -4.56
N GLY A 39 -16.28 -2.33 -4.44
CA GLY A 39 -17.72 -2.25 -4.18
C GLY A 39 -18.05 -1.57 -2.84
N PHE A 40 -17.40 -2.00 -1.76
CA PHE A 40 -17.53 -1.38 -0.44
C PHE A 40 -17.01 0.07 -0.43
N GLY A 41 -15.88 0.32 -1.10
CA GLY A 41 -15.30 1.66 -1.22
C GLY A 41 -16.22 2.62 -1.97
N ALA A 42 -16.91 2.15 -3.01
CA ALA A 42 -17.90 2.95 -3.74
C ALA A 42 -19.13 3.28 -2.89
N PHE A 43 -19.65 2.32 -2.12
CA PHE A 43 -20.75 2.56 -1.20
C PHE A 43 -20.35 3.56 -0.10
N PHE A 44 -19.19 3.36 0.52
CA PHE A 44 -18.63 4.29 1.50
C PHE A 44 -18.48 5.70 0.91
N TYR A 45 -17.89 5.80 -0.27
CA TYR A 45 -17.70 7.07 -0.97
C TYR A 45 -19.02 7.81 -1.20
N GLN A 46 -20.06 7.11 -1.64
CA GLN A 46 -21.39 7.67 -1.84
C GLN A 46 -21.99 8.17 -0.51
N ASP A 47 -21.92 7.34 0.53
CA ASP A 47 -22.45 7.69 1.85
C ASP A 47 -21.74 8.92 2.44
N GLN A 48 -20.41 9.02 2.31
CA GLN A 48 -19.66 10.21 2.72
C GLN A 48 -20.12 11.46 1.97
N LEU A 49 -20.31 11.39 0.63
CA LEU A 49 -20.81 12.55 -0.12
C LEU A 49 -22.18 13.01 0.38
N VAL A 50 -23.10 12.09 0.69
CA VAL A 50 -24.43 12.42 1.22
C VAL A 50 -24.35 13.03 2.62
N LYS A 51 -23.52 12.46 3.51
CA LYS A 51 -23.33 13.00 4.86
C LYS A 51 -22.74 14.40 4.83
N LEU A 52 -21.77 14.65 3.95
CA LEU A 52 -21.13 15.95 3.83
C LEU A 52 -22.04 17.02 3.22
N GLN A 53 -22.98 16.64 2.34
CA GLN A 53 -24.00 17.55 1.80
C GLN A 53 -24.93 18.12 2.89
N ALA A 54 -25.13 17.40 4.00
CA ALA A 54 -26.00 17.82 5.09
C ALA A 54 -25.33 18.76 6.11
N MET A 55 -24.01 18.96 6.02
CA MET A 55 -23.25 19.82 6.93
C MET A 55 -23.13 21.25 6.41
N ASP A 56 -22.84 22.19 7.32
CA ASP A 56 -22.64 23.59 6.96
C ASP A 56 -21.35 23.81 6.15
N LEU A 57 -21.45 24.59 5.08
CA LEU A 57 -20.39 24.81 4.08
C LEU A 57 -19.14 25.45 4.70
N ALA A 58 -19.33 26.37 5.66
CA ALA A 58 -18.24 27.13 6.26
C ALA A 58 -17.30 26.24 7.10
N THR A 59 -17.86 25.26 7.80
CA THR A 59 -17.09 24.30 8.61
C THR A 59 -16.46 23.21 7.75
N LEU A 60 -17.14 22.80 6.68
CA LEU A 60 -16.69 21.73 5.79
C LEU A 60 -15.55 22.15 4.85
N LYS A 61 -15.48 23.43 4.50
CA LYS A 61 -14.63 23.90 3.40
C LYS A 61 -13.16 23.51 3.53
N TRP A 62 -12.53 23.91 4.63
CA TRP A 62 -11.10 23.69 4.82
C TRP A 62 -10.74 22.22 5.06
N PRO A 63 -11.47 21.45 5.87
CA PRO A 63 -11.24 20.01 6.01
C PRO A 63 -11.23 19.25 4.68
N VAL A 64 -12.20 19.50 3.80
CA VAL A 64 -12.30 18.84 2.49
C VAL A 64 -11.17 19.28 1.55
N LEU A 65 -10.86 20.57 1.50
CA LEU A 65 -9.77 21.06 0.64
C LEU A 65 -8.40 20.56 1.12
N LEU A 66 -8.18 20.48 2.44
CA LEU A 66 -6.97 19.91 3.03
C LEU A 66 -6.86 18.40 2.73
N SER A 67 -7.95 17.64 2.90
CA SER A 67 -7.93 16.21 2.61
C SER A 67 -7.69 15.93 1.13
N ALA A 68 -8.36 16.66 0.23
CA ALA A 68 -8.13 16.59 -1.21
C ALA A 68 -6.68 16.92 -1.57
N SER A 69 -6.11 17.97 -0.96
CA SER A 69 -4.71 18.38 -1.17
C SER A 69 -3.73 17.29 -0.73
N LEU A 70 -3.96 16.66 0.43
CA LEU A 70 -3.11 15.59 0.95
C LEU A 70 -3.19 14.32 0.10
N VAL A 71 -4.41 13.93 -0.33
CA VAL A 71 -4.61 12.79 -1.24
C VAL A 71 -3.88 13.05 -2.55
N LEU A 72 -4.12 14.20 -3.19
CA LEU A 72 -3.43 14.55 -4.44
C LEU A 72 -1.92 14.63 -4.28
N ALA A 73 -1.42 15.10 -3.13
CA ALA A 73 0.01 15.15 -2.84
C ALA A 73 0.64 13.77 -2.70
N PHE A 74 -0.06 12.83 -2.06
CA PHE A 74 0.38 11.44 -2.01
C PHE A 74 0.56 10.91 -3.43
N PHE A 75 -0.46 11.04 -4.29
CA PHE A 75 -0.40 10.59 -5.69
C PHE A 75 0.61 11.36 -6.54
N PHE A 76 0.82 12.64 -6.25
CA PHE A 76 1.87 13.44 -6.87
C PHE A 76 3.27 12.99 -6.44
N HIS A 77 3.43 12.38 -5.26
CA HIS A 77 4.71 11.80 -4.83
C HIS A 77 5.05 10.49 -5.55
N LEU A 78 4.07 9.77 -6.12
CA LEU A 78 4.37 8.50 -6.79
C LEU A 78 5.14 8.71 -8.11
N GLY A 79 6.00 7.75 -8.42
CA GLY A 79 6.73 7.67 -9.68
C GLY A 79 8.14 8.25 -9.62
N ARG A 80 9.04 7.70 -10.43
CA ARG A 80 10.43 8.13 -10.58
C ARG A 80 10.83 8.00 -12.05
N PRO A 81 11.82 8.79 -12.53
CA PRO A 81 12.34 8.63 -13.89
C PRO A 81 12.77 7.19 -14.17
N LEU A 82 12.39 6.66 -15.35
CA LEU A 82 12.81 5.34 -15.80
C LEU A 82 14.11 5.49 -16.59
N LEU A 83 15.25 5.34 -15.91
CA LEU A 83 16.54 5.63 -16.52
C LEU A 83 17.15 4.41 -17.20
N LEU A 84 16.76 3.17 -16.83
CA LEU A 84 17.22 1.92 -17.45
C LEU A 84 18.73 1.87 -17.67
N THR A 85 19.49 2.36 -16.69
CA THR A 85 20.96 2.30 -16.69
C THR A 85 21.43 1.27 -15.69
N LEU A 86 22.50 0.58 -16.04
CA LEU A 86 23.10 -0.43 -15.21
C LEU A 86 24.49 0.02 -14.78
N ASP A 87 24.92 -0.52 -13.65
CA ASP A 87 26.19 -0.19 -13.03
C ASP A 87 27.41 -0.36 -13.97
N PRO A 88 27.48 -1.39 -14.85
CA PRO A 88 28.55 -1.52 -15.83
C PRO A 88 28.56 -0.45 -16.93
N ASP A 89 27.45 0.25 -17.17
CA ASP A 89 27.34 1.21 -18.28
C ASP A 89 28.28 2.40 -18.09
N LYS A 90 28.63 2.74 -16.84
CA LYS A 90 29.60 3.81 -16.52
C LYS A 90 31.01 3.51 -17.02
N SER A 91 31.35 2.24 -17.22
CA SER A 91 32.67 1.82 -17.70
C SER A 91 32.65 1.50 -19.19
N TYR A 92 31.61 0.82 -19.68
CA TYR A 92 31.57 0.31 -21.05
C TYR A 92 30.90 1.25 -22.06
N LEU A 93 29.96 2.08 -21.63
CA LEU A 93 29.12 2.88 -22.53
C LEU A 93 29.19 4.39 -22.25
N PHE A 94 30.11 4.82 -21.37
CA PHE A 94 30.35 6.23 -21.07
C PHE A 94 30.75 7.04 -22.31
N ALA A 95 31.52 6.42 -23.23
CA ALA A 95 31.97 7.04 -24.48
C ALA A 95 30.83 7.49 -25.41
N ARG A 96 29.58 7.04 -25.18
CA ARG A 96 28.39 7.46 -25.97
C ARG A 96 27.95 8.90 -25.69
N GLY A 97 28.45 9.53 -24.62
CA GLY A 97 28.30 10.97 -24.37
C GLY A 97 26.86 11.47 -24.53
N LYS A 98 26.64 12.45 -25.42
CA LYS A 98 25.35 13.14 -25.62
C LYS A 98 24.19 12.22 -25.99
N GLU A 99 24.43 11.03 -26.56
CA GLU A 99 23.37 10.08 -26.90
C GLU A 99 22.57 9.63 -25.66
N TRP A 100 23.18 9.65 -24.46
CA TRP A 100 22.50 9.34 -23.20
C TRP A 100 21.41 10.33 -22.81
N GLN A 101 21.51 11.59 -23.24
CA GLN A 101 20.51 12.62 -22.94
C GLN A 101 19.14 12.25 -23.52
N ALA A 102 19.12 11.87 -24.81
CA ALA A 102 17.90 11.42 -25.48
C ALA A 102 17.37 10.11 -24.88
N TYR A 103 18.28 9.20 -24.49
CA TYR A 103 17.93 7.94 -23.86
C TYR A 103 17.20 8.13 -22.52
N TRP A 104 17.75 8.96 -21.62
CA TRP A 104 17.16 9.25 -20.31
C TRP A 104 15.92 10.13 -20.40
N LEU A 105 15.89 11.11 -21.30
CA LEU A 105 14.71 11.96 -21.50
C LEU A 105 13.51 11.13 -21.96
N LYS A 106 13.73 10.23 -22.95
CA LYS A 106 12.69 9.31 -23.42
C LYS A 106 12.14 8.43 -22.30
N GLY A 107 13.03 7.87 -21.47
CA GLY A 107 12.64 7.06 -20.31
C GLY A 107 11.88 7.88 -19.25
N THR A 108 12.30 9.11 -18.99
CA THR A 108 11.62 10.04 -18.07
C THR A 108 10.20 10.34 -18.53
N ILE A 109 10.02 10.69 -19.82
CA ILE A 109 8.69 11.00 -20.38
C ILE A 109 7.77 9.77 -20.30
N LEU A 110 8.27 8.58 -20.64
CA LEU A 110 7.49 7.35 -20.53
C LEU A 110 7.07 7.06 -19.07
N ALA A 111 7.97 7.29 -18.12
CA ALA A 111 7.72 7.03 -16.70
C ALA A 111 6.68 7.96 -16.08
N VAL A 112 6.47 9.15 -16.65
CA VAL A 112 5.49 10.15 -16.20
C VAL A 112 4.05 9.69 -16.44
N VAL A 113 3.81 8.90 -17.49
CA VAL A 113 2.47 8.57 -17.97
C VAL A 113 1.62 7.89 -16.89
N LEU A 114 2.14 6.82 -16.27
CA LEU A 114 1.39 6.08 -15.24
C LEU A 114 1.08 6.95 -14.00
N PRO A 115 2.03 7.68 -13.40
CA PRO A 115 1.75 8.64 -12.33
C PRO A 115 0.73 9.73 -12.71
N ILE A 116 0.73 10.22 -13.95
CA ILE A 116 -0.29 11.18 -14.41
C ILE A 116 -1.68 10.53 -14.43
N ILE A 117 -1.79 9.32 -14.98
CA ILE A 117 -3.07 8.59 -15.01
C ILE A 117 -3.58 8.39 -13.59
N LEU A 118 -2.74 7.92 -12.67
CA LEU A 118 -3.11 7.74 -11.26
C LEU A 118 -3.53 9.06 -10.60
N LEU A 119 -2.79 10.15 -10.84
CA LEU A 119 -3.12 11.47 -10.30
C LEU A 119 -4.47 11.98 -10.83
N LEU A 120 -4.74 11.82 -12.13
CA LEU A 120 -6.00 12.24 -12.74
C LEU A 120 -7.20 11.41 -12.27
N VAL A 121 -7.03 10.09 -12.13
CA VAL A 121 -8.08 9.23 -11.57
C VAL A 121 -8.42 9.68 -10.15
N MET A 122 -7.41 9.98 -9.33
CA MET A 122 -7.63 10.43 -7.95
C MET A 122 -8.19 11.84 -7.87
N TYR A 123 -7.81 12.73 -8.79
CA TYR A 123 -8.46 14.03 -8.95
C TYR A 123 -9.93 13.90 -9.33
N ALA A 124 -10.27 13.01 -10.25
CA ALA A 124 -11.66 12.73 -10.62
C ALA A 124 -12.46 12.13 -9.46
N LEU A 125 -11.85 11.32 -8.60
CA LEU A 125 -12.49 10.83 -7.37
C LEU A 125 -12.64 11.94 -6.31
N MET A 126 -11.74 12.92 -6.26
CA MET A 126 -11.86 14.04 -5.32
C MET A 126 -12.76 15.17 -5.82
N SER A 127 -13.06 15.23 -7.13
CA SER A 127 -13.79 16.35 -7.73
C SER A 127 -15.19 16.59 -7.15
N PRO A 128 -16.04 15.59 -6.86
CA PRO A 128 -17.36 15.90 -6.29
C PRO A 128 -17.25 16.40 -4.86
N PHE A 129 -16.26 15.97 -4.07
CA PHE A 129 -16.02 16.56 -2.76
C PHE A 129 -15.64 18.03 -2.86
N ILE A 130 -14.79 18.39 -3.83
CA ILE A 130 -14.40 19.77 -4.08
C ILE A 130 -15.62 20.59 -4.55
N SER A 131 -16.48 20.05 -5.41
CA SER A 131 -17.69 20.76 -5.88
C SER A 131 -18.74 20.96 -4.78
N LEU A 132 -18.77 20.12 -3.75
CA LEU A 132 -19.66 20.34 -2.60
C LEU A 132 -19.30 21.62 -1.84
N VAL A 133 -18.02 21.94 -1.78
CA VAL A 133 -17.47 23.04 -0.98
C VAL A 133 -17.23 24.31 -1.81
N THR A 134 -17.09 24.15 -3.12
CA THR A 134 -16.70 25.21 -4.03
C THR A 134 -17.69 25.35 -5.18
N ALA A 135 -18.08 26.58 -5.50
CA ALA A 135 -18.92 26.89 -6.65
C ALA A 135 -18.08 27.01 -7.94
N TRP A 136 -17.23 26.02 -8.21
CA TRP A 136 -16.39 26.00 -9.43
C TRP A 136 -17.22 25.59 -10.64
N SER A 137 -17.00 26.25 -11.77
CA SER A 137 -17.55 25.82 -13.05
C SER A 137 -16.77 24.61 -13.60
N ASP A 138 -17.40 23.83 -14.47
CA ASP A 138 -16.76 22.68 -15.13
C ASP A 138 -15.45 23.06 -15.84
N GLY A 139 -15.39 24.27 -16.42
CA GLY A 139 -14.18 24.80 -17.04
C GLY A 139 -13.01 24.97 -16.07
N VAL A 140 -13.28 25.38 -14.83
CA VAL A 140 -12.25 25.48 -13.78
C VAL A 140 -11.75 24.09 -13.38
N PHE A 141 -12.64 23.10 -13.26
CA PHE A 141 -12.24 21.72 -12.96
C PHE A 141 -11.31 21.14 -14.03
N ILE A 142 -11.62 21.35 -15.31
CA ILE A 142 -10.77 20.91 -16.43
C ILE A 142 -9.44 21.65 -16.42
N ALA A 143 -9.44 22.96 -16.18
CA ALA A 143 -8.21 23.75 -16.11
C ALA A 143 -7.27 23.28 -14.99
N TYR A 144 -7.80 22.92 -13.82
CA TYR A 144 -7.02 22.30 -12.75
C TYR A 144 -6.47 20.94 -13.14
N ALA A 145 -7.24 20.07 -13.81
CA ALA A 145 -6.74 18.79 -14.31
C ALA A 145 -5.53 18.99 -15.25
N VAL A 146 -5.63 19.97 -16.16
CA VAL A 146 -4.53 20.35 -17.06
C VAL A 146 -3.33 20.87 -16.24
N CYS A 147 -3.55 21.73 -15.25
CA CYS A 147 -2.48 22.22 -14.38
C CYS A 147 -1.79 21.08 -13.60
N LEU A 148 -2.54 20.07 -13.13
CA LEU A 148 -1.99 18.90 -12.45
C LEU A 148 -1.09 18.06 -13.37
N VAL A 149 -1.54 17.83 -14.61
CA VAL A 149 -0.76 17.15 -15.66
C VAL A 149 0.54 17.90 -15.92
N TRP A 150 0.47 19.21 -16.13
CA TRP A 150 1.65 20.05 -16.37
C TRP A 150 2.59 20.09 -15.17
N ALA A 151 2.08 20.26 -13.95
CA ALA A 151 2.86 20.22 -12.72
C ALA A 151 3.63 18.90 -12.58
N LYS A 152 2.96 17.78 -12.89
CA LYS A 152 3.57 16.45 -12.80
C LYS A 152 4.68 16.27 -13.83
N LEU A 153 4.44 16.71 -15.07
CA LEU A 153 5.46 16.69 -16.12
C LEU A 153 6.68 17.54 -15.75
N ILE A 154 6.47 18.78 -15.28
CA ILE A 154 7.55 19.67 -14.81
C ILE A 154 8.34 19.00 -13.68
N SER A 155 7.66 18.37 -12.72
CA SER A 155 8.35 17.73 -11.60
C SER A 155 9.33 16.63 -12.04
N PHE A 156 8.99 15.86 -13.09
CA PHE A 156 9.86 14.83 -13.66
C PHE A 156 10.97 15.43 -14.53
N LEU A 157 10.67 16.49 -15.27
CA LEU A 157 11.70 17.22 -16.03
C LEU A 157 12.74 17.86 -15.09
N LEU A 158 12.32 18.38 -13.94
CA LEU A 158 13.24 18.85 -12.90
C LEU A 158 14.10 17.70 -12.34
N MET A 159 13.52 16.51 -12.12
CA MET A 159 14.31 15.34 -11.71
C MET A 159 15.30 14.90 -12.80
N TYR A 160 14.94 15.01 -14.08
CA TYR A 160 15.85 14.78 -15.20
C TYR A 160 16.98 15.82 -15.24
N LEU A 161 16.67 17.10 -14.98
CA LEU A 161 17.66 18.17 -14.93
C LEU A 161 18.63 18.04 -13.75
N ASN A 162 18.24 17.38 -12.65
CA ASN A 162 19.17 17.06 -11.55
C ASN A 162 20.37 16.21 -12.02
N ILE A 163 20.25 15.43 -13.11
CA ILE A 163 21.36 14.65 -13.70
C ILE A 163 22.52 15.56 -14.16
N PHE A 164 22.22 16.83 -14.45
CA PHE A 164 23.14 17.83 -14.98
C PHE A 164 23.43 18.95 -13.97
N ASP A 165 23.10 18.77 -12.68
CA ASP A 165 23.15 19.83 -11.64
C ASP A 165 22.29 21.09 -11.94
N LEU A 166 21.37 21.02 -12.89
CA LEU A 166 20.53 22.15 -13.32
C LEU A 166 19.10 22.10 -12.77
N GLY A 167 18.75 21.05 -12.04
CA GLY A 167 17.49 21.04 -11.31
C GLY A 167 17.55 21.98 -10.10
N LEU A 168 16.45 22.04 -9.33
CA LEU A 168 16.37 22.98 -8.21
C LEU A 168 17.36 22.67 -7.07
N GLY A 169 18.02 21.50 -7.09
CA GLY A 169 19.06 21.11 -6.13
C GLY A 169 20.35 20.64 -6.81
N LYS A 170 21.49 20.91 -6.16
CA LYS A 170 22.81 20.38 -6.56
C LYS A 170 22.92 18.92 -6.17
N VAL A 171 23.70 18.13 -6.89
CA VAL A 171 23.85 16.69 -6.61
C VAL A 171 24.46 16.39 -5.25
N GLU A 172 25.32 17.25 -4.72
CA GLU A 172 25.85 17.08 -3.36
C GLU A 172 24.74 17.13 -2.28
N LYS A 173 23.63 17.81 -2.59
CA LYS A 173 22.42 17.90 -1.75
C LYS A 173 21.18 17.89 -2.65
N PRO A 174 20.86 16.75 -3.29
CA PRO A 174 19.80 16.73 -4.28
C PRO A 174 18.49 16.98 -3.53
N LEU A 175 17.69 17.93 -4.03
CA LEU A 175 16.35 18.17 -3.51
C LEU A 175 15.55 16.88 -3.70
N LYS A 176 15.38 16.15 -2.58
CA LYS A 176 14.63 14.91 -2.55
C LYS A 176 13.22 15.17 -3.10
N GLN A 177 12.64 14.15 -3.72
CA GLN A 177 11.28 14.17 -4.25
C GLN A 177 10.22 14.74 -3.27
N GLY A 178 10.45 14.57 -1.96
CA GLY A 178 9.63 15.15 -0.89
C GLY A 178 9.48 16.69 -0.95
N HIS A 179 10.51 17.41 -1.39
CA HIS A 179 10.44 18.88 -1.47
C HIS A 179 9.62 19.34 -2.68
N HIS A 180 9.71 18.63 -3.82
CA HIS A 180 8.85 18.90 -4.97
C HIS A 180 7.38 18.66 -4.60
N THR A 181 7.11 17.62 -3.82
CA THR A 181 5.74 17.35 -3.35
C THR A 181 5.25 18.34 -2.31
N LEU A 182 6.13 18.82 -1.42
CA LEU A 182 5.80 19.87 -0.47
C LEU A 182 5.48 21.19 -1.20
N ALA A 183 6.32 21.59 -2.16
CA ALA A 183 6.08 22.78 -2.97
C ALA A 183 4.75 22.68 -3.73
N PHE A 184 4.44 21.52 -4.31
CA PHE A 184 3.17 21.26 -4.97
C PHE A 184 1.98 21.39 -4.00
N VAL A 185 2.05 20.81 -2.80
CA VAL A 185 1.02 20.96 -1.75
C VAL A 185 0.78 22.42 -1.41
N LEU A 186 1.86 23.18 -1.18
CA LEU A 186 1.76 24.59 -0.82
C LEU A 186 1.11 25.41 -1.93
N VAL A 187 1.54 25.21 -3.19
CA VAL A 187 0.93 25.90 -4.34
C VAL A 187 -0.55 25.55 -4.47
N LEU A 188 -0.91 24.28 -4.30
CA LEU A 188 -2.29 23.81 -4.41
C LEU A 188 -3.17 24.34 -3.27
N LEU A 189 -2.67 24.36 -2.02
CA LEU A 189 -3.39 24.94 -0.87
C LEU A 189 -3.59 26.44 -1.03
N VAL A 190 -2.57 27.17 -1.46
CA VAL A 190 -2.68 28.61 -1.73
C VAL A 190 -3.68 28.86 -2.87
N SER A 191 -3.64 28.05 -3.93
CA SER A 191 -4.60 28.11 -5.04
C SER A 191 -6.05 27.88 -4.59
N PHE A 192 -6.27 26.98 -3.62
CA PHE A 192 -7.58 26.69 -3.05
C PHE A 192 -8.05 27.74 -2.03
N ALA A 193 -7.12 28.45 -1.39
CA ALA A 193 -7.43 29.51 -0.44
C ALA A 193 -8.06 30.73 -1.11
N PHE A 194 -7.63 31.07 -2.33
CA PHE A 194 -8.19 32.17 -3.11
C PHE A 194 -9.52 31.81 -3.77
N SER A 195 -10.41 32.80 -3.91
CA SER A 195 -11.62 32.66 -4.74
C SER A 195 -11.24 32.46 -6.20
N GLN A 196 -12.08 31.74 -6.95
CA GLN A 196 -11.87 31.61 -8.39
C GLN A 196 -12.37 32.86 -9.12
N PRO A 197 -11.66 33.33 -10.17
CA PRO A 197 -10.57 32.67 -10.90
C PRO A 197 -9.15 32.93 -10.36
N ILE A 198 -8.98 33.73 -9.30
CA ILE A 198 -7.67 34.18 -8.81
C ILE A 198 -6.76 33.01 -8.43
N GLY A 199 -7.30 31.98 -7.76
CA GLY A 199 -6.53 30.78 -7.41
C GLY A 199 -5.94 30.06 -8.62
N LEU A 200 -6.75 29.81 -9.65
CA LEU A 200 -6.30 29.19 -10.89
C LEU A 200 -5.24 30.04 -11.62
N ILE A 201 -5.39 31.37 -11.61
CA ILE A 201 -4.38 32.28 -12.17
C ILE A 201 -3.07 32.16 -11.40
N PHE A 202 -3.11 32.13 -10.07
CA PHE A 202 -1.91 31.93 -9.25
C PHE A 202 -1.19 30.62 -9.60
N MET A 203 -1.91 29.50 -9.64
CA MET A 203 -1.32 28.19 -9.99
C MET A 203 -0.72 28.20 -11.41
N SER A 204 -1.44 28.78 -12.39
CA SER A 204 -0.96 28.83 -13.76
C SER A 204 0.28 29.72 -13.92
N VAL A 205 0.35 30.88 -13.26
CA VAL A 205 1.54 31.75 -13.24
C VAL A 205 2.75 31.00 -12.67
N VAL A 206 2.59 30.29 -11.55
CA VAL A 206 3.68 29.49 -10.97
C VAL A 206 4.16 28.42 -11.95
N LEU A 207 3.24 27.72 -12.64
CA LEU A 207 3.61 26.71 -13.64
C LEU A 207 4.29 27.31 -14.87
N VAL A 208 3.89 28.50 -15.32
CA VAL A 208 4.54 29.19 -16.44
C VAL A 208 5.97 29.58 -16.06
N LEU A 209 6.19 30.12 -14.86
CA LEU A 209 7.54 30.45 -14.37
C LEU A 209 8.42 29.21 -14.27
N LEU A 210 7.90 28.11 -13.73
CA LEU A 210 8.63 26.84 -13.67
C LEU A 210 8.93 26.28 -15.06
N THR A 211 8.00 26.42 -16.01
CA THR A 211 8.22 25.99 -17.40
C THR A 211 9.30 26.83 -18.07
N ALA A 212 9.31 28.14 -17.85
CA ALA A 212 10.38 29.03 -18.34
C ALA A 212 11.74 28.65 -17.75
N TYR A 213 11.80 28.34 -16.45
CA TYR A 213 13.02 27.83 -15.81
C TYR A 213 13.48 26.50 -16.42
N VAL A 214 12.58 25.53 -16.60
CA VAL A 214 12.90 24.24 -17.23
C VAL A 214 13.39 24.44 -18.66
N GLY A 215 12.75 25.32 -19.44
CA GLY A 215 13.19 25.66 -20.80
C GLY A 215 14.60 26.24 -20.84
N TRP A 216 14.88 27.22 -19.97
CA TRP A 216 16.21 27.79 -19.80
C TRP A 216 17.24 26.72 -19.40
N ALA A 217 16.95 25.91 -18.38
CA ALA A 217 17.84 24.85 -17.91
C ALA A 217 18.10 23.79 -19.00
N MET A 218 17.07 23.44 -19.79
CA MET A 218 17.20 22.51 -20.92
C MET A 218 18.17 23.01 -21.99
N THR A 219 18.29 24.33 -22.21
CA THR A 219 19.29 24.87 -23.15
C THR A 219 20.71 24.87 -22.58
N ARG A 220 20.86 24.98 -21.26
CA ARG A 220 22.16 24.95 -20.56
C ARG A 220 22.71 23.53 -20.34
N ARG A 221 21.87 22.49 -20.45
CA ARG A 221 22.28 21.09 -20.19
C ARG A 221 23.50 20.63 -20.99
N GLU A 222 23.70 21.16 -22.19
CA GLU A 222 24.80 20.75 -23.06
C GLU A 222 26.17 21.21 -22.55
N GLN A 223 26.19 22.22 -21.68
CA GLN A 223 27.41 22.78 -21.10
C GLN A 223 27.79 22.12 -19.77
N GLN A 224 26.94 21.23 -19.25
CA GLN A 224 27.12 20.61 -17.94
C GLN A 224 27.59 19.15 -18.05
N LEU A 225 28.31 18.70 -17.02
CA LEU A 225 28.78 17.31 -16.94
C LEU A 225 27.61 16.40 -16.58
N MET A 226 27.51 15.28 -17.30
CA MET A 226 26.52 14.25 -17.01
C MET A 226 26.99 13.41 -15.82
N GLN A 227 26.20 13.41 -14.76
CA GLN A 227 26.56 12.65 -13.58
C GLN A 227 26.06 11.21 -13.64
N PHE A 228 26.86 10.37 -14.28
CA PHE A 228 26.49 8.98 -14.52
C PHE A 228 26.25 8.18 -13.23
N ASN A 229 27.05 8.42 -12.18
CA ASN A 229 26.90 7.74 -10.90
C ASN A 229 25.55 8.05 -10.23
N TYR A 230 25.08 9.30 -10.31
CA TYR A 230 23.78 9.70 -9.79
C TYR A 230 22.64 8.98 -10.53
N VAL A 231 22.74 8.85 -11.87
CA VAL A 231 21.73 8.14 -12.69
C VAL A 231 21.62 6.68 -12.27
N ILE A 232 22.76 6.00 -12.07
CA ILE A 232 22.78 4.60 -11.63
C ILE A 232 22.15 4.47 -10.23
N GLU A 233 22.55 5.32 -9.28
CA GLU A 233 21.99 5.27 -7.92
C GLU A 233 20.46 5.46 -7.93
N GLN A 234 19.95 6.41 -8.71
CA GLN A 234 18.50 6.62 -8.84
C GLN A 234 17.79 5.40 -9.42
N GLU A 235 18.39 4.72 -10.40
CA GLU A 235 17.84 3.52 -11.02
C GLU A 235 17.88 2.31 -10.07
N GLU A 236 18.93 2.16 -9.27
CA GLU A 236 19.03 1.15 -8.22
C GLU A 236 17.97 1.35 -7.15
N ILE A 237 17.78 2.58 -6.66
CA ILE A 237 16.73 2.86 -5.67
C ILE A 237 15.35 2.60 -6.29
N ARG A 238 15.10 2.99 -7.54
CA ARG A 238 13.84 2.71 -8.25
C ARG A 238 13.57 1.20 -8.32
N THR A 239 14.56 0.43 -8.74
CA THR A 239 14.49 -1.03 -8.88
C THR A 239 14.29 -1.71 -7.54
N ALA A 240 15.01 -1.27 -6.49
CA ALA A 240 14.83 -1.76 -5.13
C ALA A 240 13.43 -1.45 -4.58
N THR A 241 12.90 -0.25 -4.80
CA THR A 241 11.53 0.12 -4.41
C THR A 241 10.50 -0.77 -5.13
N PHE A 242 10.70 -1.03 -6.43
CA PHE A 242 9.82 -1.90 -7.21
C PHE A 242 9.78 -3.33 -6.64
N TYR A 243 10.94 -3.97 -6.42
CA TYR A 243 10.96 -5.33 -5.89
C TYR A 243 10.49 -5.41 -4.43
N LYS A 244 10.77 -4.39 -3.59
CA LYS A 244 10.22 -4.32 -2.23
C LYS A 244 8.69 -4.27 -2.22
N TRP A 245 8.08 -3.56 -3.16
CA TRP A 245 6.62 -3.52 -3.29
C TRP A 245 6.06 -4.87 -3.75
N ILE A 246 6.70 -5.53 -4.72
CA ILE A 246 6.31 -6.88 -5.17
C ILE A 246 6.42 -7.89 -4.02
N ALA A 247 7.47 -7.80 -3.21
CA ALA A 247 7.71 -8.71 -2.09
C ALA A 247 6.60 -8.73 -1.02
N ILE A 248 5.70 -7.74 -1.02
CA ILE A 248 4.50 -7.74 -0.16
C ILE A 248 3.49 -8.82 -0.61
N PHE A 249 3.46 -9.11 -1.91
CA PHE A 249 2.46 -9.97 -2.55
C PHE A 249 3.02 -11.32 -2.98
N ALA A 250 4.27 -11.37 -3.43
CA ALA A 250 4.91 -12.57 -3.97
C ALA A 250 6.37 -12.70 -3.54
N ASP A 251 6.86 -13.92 -3.41
CA ASP A 251 8.28 -14.16 -3.13
C ASP A 251 9.14 -13.80 -4.36
N VAL A 252 10.09 -12.88 -4.16
CA VAL A 252 11.00 -12.42 -5.21
C VAL A 252 12.35 -13.14 -5.02
N PRO A 253 12.85 -13.93 -6.00
CA PRO A 253 14.04 -14.77 -5.83
C PRO A 253 15.34 -13.99 -5.55
N HIS A 254 15.36 -12.68 -5.79
CA HIS A 254 16.52 -11.81 -5.57
C HIS A 254 16.50 -11.05 -4.23
N LEU A 255 15.41 -11.17 -3.44
CA LEU A 255 15.37 -10.71 -2.06
C LEU A 255 15.29 -11.95 -1.16
N ALA A 256 16.43 -12.36 -0.60
CA ALA A 256 16.43 -13.40 0.41
C ALA A 256 15.45 -13.00 1.55
N PRO A 257 14.48 -13.86 1.92
CA PRO A 257 13.59 -13.57 3.03
C PRO A 257 14.43 -13.52 4.30
N SER A 258 14.75 -12.32 4.79
CA SER A 258 15.47 -12.22 6.05
C SER A 258 14.53 -12.67 7.17
N VAL A 259 14.78 -13.86 7.74
CA VAL A 259 14.16 -14.29 8.99
C VAL A 259 14.74 -13.43 10.11
N LYS A 260 14.17 -12.25 10.30
CA LYS A 260 14.64 -11.29 11.30
C LYS A 260 13.93 -11.58 12.63
N ARG A 261 14.71 -11.83 13.69
CA ARG A 261 14.19 -11.92 15.06
C ARG A 261 13.41 -10.64 15.39
N ARG A 262 12.14 -10.78 15.76
CA ARG A 262 11.28 -9.66 16.19
C ARG A 262 11.41 -9.50 17.70
N GLN A 263 12.48 -8.85 18.15
CA GLN A 263 12.73 -8.64 19.59
C GLN A 263 11.54 -7.99 20.33
N TYR A 264 10.73 -7.17 19.64
CA TYR A 264 9.52 -6.56 20.23
C TYR A 264 8.41 -7.56 20.56
N LEU A 265 8.40 -8.75 19.93
CA LEU A 265 7.43 -9.81 20.24
C LEU A 265 7.91 -10.73 21.36
N ASP A 266 9.20 -10.73 21.68
CA ASP A 266 9.77 -11.62 22.71
C ASP A 266 9.15 -11.32 24.09
N GLY A 267 8.97 -10.05 24.45
CA GLY A 267 8.33 -9.66 25.72
C GLY A 267 6.83 -9.97 25.81
N LEU A 268 6.12 -9.99 24.69
CA LEU A 268 4.72 -10.45 24.64
C LEU A 268 4.67 -11.98 24.82
N LEU A 269 5.61 -12.68 24.18
CA LEU A 269 5.72 -14.15 24.24
C LEU A 269 6.06 -14.64 25.63
N GLU A 270 6.92 -13.93 26.35
CA GLU A 270 7.28 -14.22 27.75
C GLU A 270 6.07 -14.03 28.69
N LYS A 271 5.35 -12.90 28.59
CA LYS A 271 4.13 -12.64 29.38
C LYS A 271 2.98 -13.61 29.08
N LEU A 272 2.89 -14.11 27.84
CA LEU A 272 1.91 -15.12 27.45
C LEU A 272 2.35 -16.53 27.90
N SER A 273 3.66 -16.81 27.91
CA SER A 273 4.23 -18.11 28.33
C SER A 273 3.77 -18.52 29.72
N ASP A 274 3.78 -17.59 30.68
CA ASP A 274 3.43 -17.86 32.08
C ASP A 274 1.94 -18.16 32.29
N LYS A 275 1.08 -17.72 31.35
CA LYS A 275 -0.38 -17.93 31.41
C LYS A 275 -0.85 -19.15 30.62
N LEU A 276 0.06 -19.83 29.92
CA LEU A 276 -0.26 -20.98 29.09
C LEU A 276 -0.09 -22.28 29.90
N PRO A 277 -1.18 -23.02 30.17
CA PRO A 277 -1.13 -24.18 31.06
C PRO A 277 -0.39 -25.38 30.45
N ASN A 278 -0.22 -25.43 29.13
CA ASN A 278 0.27 -26.60 28.41
C ASN A 278 1.43 -26.25 27.45
N ARG A 279 2.49 -27.07 27.46
CA ARG A 279 3.64 -27.00 26.52
C ARG A 279 3.23 -26.79 25.06
N GLU A 280 2.17 -27.45 24.64
CA GLU A 280 1.67 -27.42 23.26
C GLU A 280 1.12 -26.05 22.86
N SER A 281 0.42 -25.37 23.77
CA SER A 281 -0.09 -24.02 23.51
C SER A 281 1.04 -22.99 23.37
N TYR A 282 2.15 -23.19 24.09
CA TYR A 282 3.37 -22.42 23.92
C TYR A 282 4.03 -22.69 22.55
N MET A 283 4.11 -23.95 22.12
CA MET A 283 4.66 -24.31 20.80
C MET A 283 3.87 -23.68 19.65
N TYR A 284 2.53 -23.72 19.70
CA TYR A 284 1.69 -23.11 18.67
C TYR A 284 1.84 -21.58 18.62
N ILE A 285 1.86 -20.90 19.77
CA ILE A 285 2.05 -19.44 19.82
C ILE A 285 3.44 -19.04 19.32
N ARG A 286 4.48 -19.76 19.74
CA ARG A 286 5.84 -19.51 19.28
C ARG A 286 5.97 -19.73 17.78
N MET A 287 5.29 -20.75 17.25
CA MET A 287 5.25 -21.02 15.81
C MET A 287 4.54 -19.91 15.04
N LEU A 288 3.39 -19.44 15.52
CA LEU A 288 2.66 -18.35 14.90
C LEU A 288 3.56 -17.11 14.75
N PHE A 289 4.23 -16.70 15.84
CA PHE A 289 5.04 -15.48 15.84
C PHE A 289 6.39 -15.60 15.10
N ARG A 290 6.97 -16.81 14.97
CA ARG A 290 8.24 -17.03 14.26
C ARG A 290 8.08 -17.40 12.79
N HIS A 291 7.05 -18.15 12.41
CA HIS A 291 6.89 -18.63 11.04
C HIS A 291 6.15 -17.58 10.20
N THR A 292 6.84 -16.99 9.23
CA THR A 292 6.30 -15.91 8.36
C THR A 292 5.09 -16.35 7.55
N ALA A 293 5.01 -17.63 7.19
CA ALA A 293 3.88 -18.19 6.46
C ALA A 293 2.56 -18.07 7.24
N TYR A 294 2.53 -18.43 8.53
CA TYR A 294 1.29 -18.43 9.32
C TYR A 294 0.98 -17.08 9.97
N SER A 295 1.99 -16.37 10.50
CA SER A 295 1.77 -14.99 10.98
C SER A 295 1.38 -14.04 9.85
N GLY A 296 2.02 -14.18 8.68
CA GLY A 296 1.74 -13.34 7.52
C GLY A 296 0.30 -13.49 7.04
N VAL A 297 -0.20 -14.73 7.00
CA VAL A 297 -1.59 -15.03 6.64
C VAL A 297 -2.57 -14.41 7.65
N TRP A 298 -2.37 -14.63 8.95
CA TRP A 298 -3.23 -14.04 10.00
C TRP A 298 -3.22 -12.50 9.99
N ILE A 299 -2.03 -11.89 9.96
CA ILE A 299 -1.87 -10.43 9.95
C ILE A 299 -2.51 -9.82 8.70
N ARG A 300 -2.36 -10.47 7.53
CA ARG A 300 -2.96 -9.99 6.27
C ARG A 300 -4.49 -9.99 6.35
N VAL A 301 -5.11 -11.07 6.84
CA VAL A 301 -6.58 -11.13 7.01
C VAL A 301 -7.05 -10.11 8.04
N MET A 302 -6.34 -9.95 9.15
CA MET A 302 -6.67 -8.95 10.17
C MET A 302 -6.62 -7.53 9.61
N ILE A 303 -5.55 -7.15 8.91
CA ILE A 303 -5.43 -5.83 8.27
C ILE A 303 -6.50 -5.65 7.20
N PHE A 304 -6.75 -6.68 6.40
CA PHE A 304 -7.73 -6.63 5.32
C PHE A 304 -9.15 -6.37 5.83
N ILE A 305 -9.60 -7.14 6.82
CA ILE A 305 -10.94 -6.97 7.41
C ILE A 305 -11.01 -5.67 8.22
N ALA A 306 -9.94 -5.28 8.91
CA ALA A 306 -9.87 -3.98 9.58
C ALA A 306 -10.05 -2.83 8.58
N LEU A 307 -9.42 -2.89 7.41
CA LEU A 307 -9.57 -1.87 6.36
C LEU A 307 -11.00 -1.87 5.82
N LEU A 308 -11.61 -3.04 5.59
CA LEU A 308 -13.01 -3.11 5.19
C LEU A 308 -13.97 -2.54 6.25
N LEU A 309 -13.70 -2.75 7.54
CA LEU A 309 -14.53 -2.21 8.63
C LEU A 309 -14.55 -0.67 8.65
N VAL A 310 -13.51 0.00 8.15
CA VAL A 310 -13.51 1.47 8.01
C VAL A 310 -14.54 1.94 6.98
N LEU A 311 -14.84 1.11 5.98
CA LEU A 311 -15.75 1.44 4.89
C LEU A 311 -17.23 1.18 5.23
N VAL A 312 -17.51 0.69 6.43
CA VAL A 312 -18.85 0.22 6.81
C VAL A 312 -19.45 1.11 7.88
N ASP A 313 -20.68 1.54 7.63
CA ASP A 313 -21.49 2.27 8.60
C ASP A 313 -22.59 1.43 9.25
N GLN A 314 -23.00 0.35 8.58
CA GLN A 314 -24.11 -0.47 9.03
C GLN A 314 -23.66 -1.59 9.98
N LEU A 315 -24.30 -1.68 11.14
CA LEU A 315 -23.99 -2.67 12.19
C LEU A 315 -23.96 -4.12 11.67
N TRP A 316 -24.98 -4.51 10.91
CA TRP A 316 -25.12 -5.88 10.38
C TRP A 316 -23.96 -6.25 9.45
N MET A 317 -23.47 -5.29 8.67
CA MET A 317 -22.38 -5.48 7.72
C MET A 317 -21.03 -5.55 8.45
N ALA A 318 -20.84 -4.75 9.51
CA ALA A 318 -19.68 -4.84 10.38
C ALA A 318 -19.65 -6.19 11.14
N ALA A 319 -20.81 -6.64 11.64
CA ALA A 319 -20.97 -7.94 12.26
C ALA A 319 -20.58 -9.07 11.29
N ALA A 320 -21.09 -9.04 10.06
CA ALA A 320 -20.76 -10.01 9.02
C ALA A 320 -19.27 -10.01 8.64
N LEU A 321 -18.66 -8.84 8.45
CA LEU A 321 -17.24 -8.73 8.12
C LEU A 321 -16.33 -9.26 9.23
N GLY A 322 -16.59 -8.88 10.48
CA GLY A 322 -15.83 -9.41 11.61
C GLY A 322 -16.00 -10.92 11.76
N PHE A 323 -17.20 -11.45 11.53
CA PHE A 323 -17.42 -12.90 11.48
C PHE A 323 -16.61 -13.58 10.37
N ILE A 324 -16.66 -13.05 9.15
CA ILE A 324 -15.88 -13.55 8.01
C ILE A 324 -14.39 -13.52 8.34
N GLY A 325 -13.90 -12.45 8.98
CA GLY A 325 -12.51 -12.35 9.41
C GLY A 325 -12.08 -13.47 10.36
N HIS A 326 -12.90 -13.75 11.38
CA HIS A 326 -12.66 -14.86 12.30
C HIS A 326 -12.74 -16.21 11.58
N LEU A 327 -13.76 -16.41 10.72
CA LEU A 327 -13.95 -17.63 9.96
C LEU A 327 -12.74 -17.94 9.05
N LEU A 328 -12.29 -16.97 8.25
CA LEU A 328 -11.13 -17.10 7.38
C LEU A 328 -9.87 -17.44 8.19
N THR A 329 -9.70 -16.78 9.34
CA THR A 329 -8.54 -17.00 10.21
C THR A 329 -8.51 -18.42 10.77
N VAL A 330 -9.64 -18.94 11.25
CA VAL A 330 -9.72 -20.33 11.73
C VAL A 330 -9.51 -21.33 10.59
N VAL A 331 -10.15 -21.14 9.43
CA VAL A 331 -9.95 -22.04 8.28
C VAL A 331 -8.47 -22.10 7.86
N GLN A 332 -7.77 -20.96 7.90
CA GLN A 332 -6.36 -20.87 7.52
C GLN A 332 -5.40 -21.43 8.57
N LEU A 333 -5.73 -21.33 9.86
CA LEU A 333 -4.85 -21.76 10.95
C LEU A 333 -5.16 -23.17 11.48
N VAL A 334 -6.34 -23.73 11.20
CA VAL A 334 -6.71 -25.10 11.59
C VAL A 334 -5.74 -26.19 11.09
N PRO A 335 -5.16 -26.11 9.88
CA PRO A 335 -4.13 -27.06 9.45
C PRO A 335 -2.89 -27.11 10.35
N LEU A 336 -2.65 -26.07 11.17
CA LEU A 336 -1.53 -26.00 12.10
C LEU A 336 -1.59 -27.08 13.20
N ILE A 337 -2.78 -27.60 13.51
CA ILE A 337 -2.98 -28.65 14.53
C ILE A 337 -2.09 -29.87 14.24
N HIS A 338 -1.95 -30.24 12.97
CA HIS A 338 -1.22 -31.44 12.55
C HIS A 338 0.20 -31.13 12.06
N TYR A 339 0.63 -29.87 12.08
CA TYR A 339 1.94 -29.49 11.55
C TYR A 339 3.09 -30.18 12.29
N TYR A 340 2.96 -30.31 13.61
CA TYR A 340 3.99 -30.93 14.43
C TYR A 340 3.91 -32.46 14.53
N ASP A 341 2.83 -33.09 14.03
CA ASP A 341 2.67 -34.55 14.07
C ASP A 341 3.81 -35.27 13.33
N ALA A 342 4.40 -34.62 12.32
CA ALA A 342 5.53 -35.14 11.56
C ALA A 342 6.91 -34.87 12.20
N HIS A 343 6.99 -34.09 13.29
CA HIS A 343 8.26 -33.74 13.90
C HIS A 343 8.82 -34.93 14.70
N PRO A 344 10.09 -35.35 14.48
CA PRO A 344 10.68 -36.52 15.14
C PRO A 344 10.53 -36.57 16.68
N PHE A 345 10.62 -35.42 17.36
CA PHE A 345 10.47 -35.35 18.81
C PHE A 345 9.03 -35.60 19.30
N GLN A 346 8.01 -35.35 18.47
CA GLN A 346 6.62 -35.68 18.81
C GLN A 346 6.28 -37.15 18.53
N MET A 347 6.96 -37.77 17.57
CA MET A 347 6.88 -39.23 17.35
C MET A 347 7.49 -40.01 18.52
N LEU A 348 8.56 -39.48 19.13
CA LEU A 348 9.23 -40.09 20.29
C LEU A 348 8.46 -39.95 21.61
N TYR A 349 7.68 -38.87 21.77
CA TYR A 349 6.82 -38.62 22.94
C TYR A 349 5.40 -38.27 22.50
N PRO A 350 4.58 -39.27 22.13
CA PRO A 350 3.24 -39.04 21.63
C PRO A 350 2.32 -38.48 22.73
N ILE A 351 1.59 -37.44 22.38
CA ILE A 351 0.66 -36.74 23.27
C ILE A 351 -0.75 -37.24 22.97
N LYS A 352 -1.59 -37.37 24.00
CA LYS A 352 -3.03 -37.64 23.80
C LYS A 352 -3.64 -36.54 22.93
N MET A 353 -4.22 -36.90 21.77
CA MET A 353 -4.83 -35.95 20.83
C MET A 353 -5.85 -34.99 21.50
N SER A 354 -6.56 -35.43 22.56
CA SER A 354 -7.47 -34.55 23.31
C SER A 354 -6.80 -33.30 23.88
N ASN A 355 -5.53 -33.43 24.31
CA ASN A 355 -4.76 -32.32 24.86
C ASN A 355 -4.26 -31.35 23.77
N GLN A 356 -3.98 -31.86 22.56
CA GLN A 356 -3.59 -31.03 21.42
C GLN A 356 -4.74 -30.12 20.96
N TYR A 357 -5.97 -30.65 20.88
CA TYR A 357 -7.13 -29.83 20.49
C TYR A 357 -7.46 -28.75 21.52
N GLN A 358 -7.43 -29.07 22.81
CA GLN A 358 -7.66 -28.08 23.87
C GLN A 358 -6.55 -27.02 23.89
N ALA A 359 -5.30 -27.40 23.66
CA ALA A 359 -4.20 -26.45 23.54
C ALA A 359 -4.34 -25.52 22.32
N PHE A 360 -4.80 -26.06 21.19
CA PHE A 360 -5.10 -25.27 20.00
C PHE A 360 -6.29 -24.33 20.20
N GLN A 361 -7.35 -24.78 20.87
CA GLN A 361 -8.49 -23.91 21.22
C GLN A 361 -8.07 -22.72 22.09
N LYS A 362 -7.23 -22.93 23.10
CA LYS A 362 -6.67 -21.84 23.93
C LYS A 362 -5.80 -20.88 23.12
N THR A 363 -5.02 -21.41 22.19
CA THR A 363 -4.20 -20.59 21.28
C THR A 363 -5.08 -19.75 20.35
N MET A 364 -6.12 -20.35 19.76
CA MET A 364 -7.12 -19.64 18.95
C MET A 364 -7.86 -18.57 19.73
N LEU A 365 -8.14 -18.79 21.02
CA LEU A 365 -8.77 -17.79 21.88
C LEU A 365 -7.91 -16.52 21.97
N ILE A 366 -6.58 -16.65 22.17
CA ILE A 366 -5.67 -15.50 22.19
C ILE A 366 -5.64 -14.79 20.84
N ILE A 367 -5.57 -15.55 19.74
CA ILE A 367 -5.53 -15.00 18.37
C ILE A 367 -6.82 -14.22 18.06
N PHE A 368 -7.98 -14.82 18.33
CA PHE A 368 -9.28 -14.20 18.14
C PHE A 368 -9.51 -13.01 19.07
N PHE A 369 -8.99 -13.05 20.29
CA PHE A 369 -9.04 -11.93 21.20
C PHE A 369 -8.28 -10.72 20.67
N VAL A 370 -7.03 -10.94 20.20
CA VAL A 370 -6.23 -9.87 19.57
C VAL A 370 -6.92 -9.34 18.30
N GLN A 371 -7.45 -10.24 17.47
CA GLN A 371 -8.16 -9.86 16.25
C GLN A 371 -9.44 -9.06 16.54
N THR A 372 -10.25 -9.50 17.50
CA THR A 372 -11.44 -8.77 17.97
C THR A 372 -11.06 -7.41 18.56
N LEU A 373 -9.97 -7.31 19.31
CA LEU A 373 -9.49 -6.05 19.88
C LEU A 373 -9.11 -5.05 18.78
N VAL A 374 -8.43 -5.50 17.73
CA VAL A 374 -8.09 -4.65 16.57
C VAL A 374 -9.36 -4.21 15.84
N TYR A 375 -10.31 -5.13 15.58
CA TYR A 375 -11.57 -4.79 14.92
C TYR A 375 -12.42 -3.82 15.76
N ALA A 376 -12.44 -4.02 17.08
CA ALA A 376 -13.13 -3.14 18.02
C ALA A 376 -12.53 -1.73 18.02
N LEU A 377 -11.19 -1.63 18.07
CA LEU A 377 -10.49 -0.34 18.03
C LEU A 377 -10.82 0.43 16.74
N VAL A 378 -10.76 -0.25 15.59
CA VAL A 378 -11.11 0.36 14.30
C VAL A 378 -12.57 0.80 14.27
N TRP A 379 -13.49 -0.05 14.75
CA TRP A 379 -14.91 0.27 14.78
C TRP A 379 -15.22 1.51 15.64
N VAL A 380 -14.59 1.61 16.81
CA VAL A 380 -14.75 2.75 17.74
C VAL A 380 -14.17 4.04 17.17
N LEU A 381 -13.08 3.99 16.40
CA LEU A 381 -12.49 5.18 15.77
C LEU A 381 -13.32 5.73 14.61
N VAL A 382 -14.06 4.86 13.92
CA VAL A 382 -14.81 5.22 12.71
C VAL A 382 -16.24 5.67 13.05
N GLN A 383 -16.89 5.01 14.01
CA GLN A 383 -18.26 5.32 14.39
C GLN A 383 -18.36 6.32 15.54
N SER A 384 -19.37 7.17 15.51
CA SER A 384 -19.71 8.04 16.64
C SER A 384 -20.05 7.21 17.89
N PHE A 385 -19.56 7.63 19.05
CA PHE A 385 -19.80 7.00 20.35
C PHE A 385 -21.31 6.79 20.61
N SER A 386 -21.79 5.55 20.42
CA SER A 386 -23.19 5.16 20.61
C SER A 386 -23.29 3.70 21.08
N LEU A 387 -24.40 3.24 21.66
CA LEU A 387 -24.51 1.88 22.23
C LEU A 387 -24.26 0.73 21.20
N THR A 388 -24.25 1.05 19.89
CA THR A 388 -24.05 0.10 18.78
C THR A 388 -22.63 -0.48 18.69
N TRP A 389 -21.58 0.18 19.23
CA TRP A 389 -20.24 -0.42 19.23
C TRP A 389 -20.17 -1.63 20.17
N LEU A 390 -20.85 -1.56 21.31
CA LEU A 390 -20.90 -2.67 22.28
C LEU A 390 -21.63 -3.89 21.71
N THR A 391 -22.69 -3.68 20.93
CA THR A 391 -23.42 -4.80 20.30
C THR A 391 -22.59 -5.50 19.24
N ALA A 392 -21.85 -4.76 18.40
CA ALA A 392 -20.94 -5.32 17.40
C ALA A 392 -19.85 -6.21 18.03
N ILE A 393 -19.20 -5.70 19.08
CA ILE A 393 -18.15 -6.42 19.81
C ILE A 393 -18.73 -7.67 20.48
N GLY A 394 -19.91 -7.56 21.09
CA GLY A 394 -20.61 -8.70 21.69
C GLY A 394 -20.88 -9.80 20.66
N ILE A 395 -21.37 -9.44 19.47
CA ILE A 395 -21.62 -10.39 18.37
C ILE A 395 -20.31 -11.06 17.95
N TRP A 396 -19.22 -10.31 17.77
CA TRP A 396 -17.94 -10.89 17.38
C TRP A 396 -17.39 -11.86 18.42
N LEU A 397 -17.47 -11.53 19.71
CA LEU A 397 -17.04 -12.43 20.78
C LEU A 397 -17.85 -13.72 20.82
N ILE A 398 -19.18 -13.63 20.72
CA ILE A 398 -20.06 -14.81 20.71
C ILE A 398 -19.74 -15.70 19.50
N LEU A 399 -19.61 -15.11 18.31
CA LEU A 399 -19.31 -15.86 17.10
C LEU A 399 -17.90 -16.46 17.12
N ALA A 400 -16.90 -15.75 17.66
CA ALA A 400 -15.55 -16.25 17.88
C ALA A 400 -15.55 -17.48 18.79
N LEU A 401 -16.29 -17.43 19.90
CA LEU A 401 -16.45 -18.57 20.81
C LEU A 401 -17.16 -19.75 20.12
N LEU A 402 -18.24 -19.49 19.36
CA LEU A 402 -18.93 -20.53 18.59
C LEU A 402 -17.97 -21.23 17.60
N LEU A 403 -17.14 -20.47 16.88
CA LEU A 403 -16.14 -21.06 15.98
C LEU A 403 -15.11 -21.93 16.74
N ILE A 404 -14.63 -21.49 17.90
CA ILE A 404 -13.64 -22.25 18.69
C ILE A 404 -14.23 -23.56 19.22
N TYR A 405 -15.46 -23.55 19.72
CA TYR A 405 -16.06 -24.70 20.40
C TYR A 405 -16.86 -25.62 19.47
N ILE A 406 -17.35 -25.14 18.32
CA ILE A 406 -18.12 -25.95 17.37
C ILE A 406 -17.28 -26.35 16.16
N TYR A 407 -16.61 -25.40 15.51
CA TYR A 407 -15.93 -25.66 14.24
C TYR A 407 -14.65 -26.49 14.43
N ILE A 408 -13.77 -26.12 15.38
CA ILE A 408 -12.50 -26.83 15.60
C ILE A 408 -12.74 -28.31 15.95
N PRO A 409 -13.66 -28.68 16.88
CA PRO A 409 -13.95 -30.09 17.16
C PRO A 409 -14.66 -30.82 16.02
N ALA A 410 -15.50 -30.14 15.24
CA ALA A 410 -16.16 -30.75 14.09
C ALA A 410 -15.16 -31.09 12.96
N TRP A 411 -14.21 -30.19 12.69
CA TRP A 411 -13.16 -30.40 11.72
C TRP A 411 -12.22 -31.54 12.14
N SER A 412 -11.81 -31.56 13.41
CA SER A 412 -10.93 -32.61 13.92
C SER A 412 -11.57 -34.00 13.90
N ARG A 413 -12.85 -34.13 14.26
CA ARG A 413 -13.61 -35.39 14.14
C ARG A 413 -13.70 -35.88 12.69
N LYS A 414 -13.80 -34.98 11.72
CA LYS A 414 -13.80 -35.35 10.28
C LYS A 414 -12.43 -35.86 9.82
N GLN A 415 -11.34 -35.25 10.29
CA GLN A 415 -9.98 -35.69 9.95
C GLN A 415 -9.59 -37.01 10.63
N ALA A 416 -9.94 -37.20 11.91
CA ALA A 416 -9.72 -38.47 12.61
C ALA A 416 -10.40 -39.65 11.90
N LYS A 417 -11.60 -39.43 11.32
CA LYS A 417 -12.30 -40.43 10.50
C LYS A 417 -11.62 -40.73 9.15
N LYS A 418 -10.84 -39.80 8.60
CA LYS A 418 -10.07 -40.01 7.35
C LYS A 418 -8.79 -40.79 7.62
N ILE A 419 -8.14 -40.56 8.76
CA ILE A 419 -6.90 -41.24 9.15
C ILE A 419 -7.18 -42.72 9.50
N ASN A 420 -8.28 -43.03 10.18
CA ASN A 420 -8.68 -44.41 10.51
C ASN A 420 -9.26 -45.23 9.33
N ARG A 421 -9.23 -44.71 8.10
CA ARG A 421 -9.66 -45.42 6.88
C ARG A 421 -8.49 -46.00 6.07
N PHE A 422 -7.27 -45.77 6.53
CA PHE A 422 -6.05 -46.46 6.12
C PHE A 422 -5.51 -47.22 7.33
#